data_AF-A0A956AZS8-F1
#
_entry.id   AF-A0A956AZS8-F1
#
_cell.length_a   1.000
_cell.length_b   1.000
_cell.length_c   1.000
_cell.angle_alpha   90.00
_cell.angle_beta   90.00
_cell.angle_gamma   90.00
#
_symmetry.space_group_name_H-M   'P 1'
#
loop_
_entity.id
_entity.type
_entity.pdbx_description
1 polymer ?
#
loop_
_entity_poly.entity_id
_entity_poly.type
_entity_poly.pdbx_seq_one_letter_code
_entity_poly.pdbx_strand_id
1 'polypeptide(L)'
;MRRWGLGLLGGVVAGWACGSGAFDCIQASDCANAGVPGECIAGYCAFPDDGCESGLRYGQHSGPASGACVPPVSDDTGSTSAGEAT
;
A
#
# COMPACT_ATOMS: atom_id res chain seq x y z
N MET A 1 -15.31 -42.00 35.22
CA MET A 1 -16.30 -42.13 34.12
C MET A 1 -15.85 -41.22 32.97
N ARG A 2 -15.64 -41.82 31.79
CA ARG A 2 -15.44 -41.24 30.44
C ARG A 2 -14.17 -40.39 30.20
N ARG A 3 -13.14 -41.09 29.70
CA ARG A 3 -11.97 -40.59 28.96
C ARG A 3 -12.39 -40.47 27.48
N TRP A 4 -12.42 -39.28 26.91
CA TRP A 4 -12.34 -38.98 25.46
C TRP A 4 -11.26 -37.89 25.37
N GLY A 5 -10.23 -37.91 24.55
CA GLY A 5 -9.90 -38.60 23.31
C GLY A 5 -9.06 -37.58 22.54
N LEU A 6 -7.87 -37.97 22.09
CA LEU A 6 -6.82 -37.16 21.46
C LEU A 6 -7.31 -36.13 20.42
N GLY A 7 -6.60 -35.01 20.33
CA GLY A 7 -6.68 -34.08 19.19
C GLY A 7 -5.59 -33.02 19.25
N LEU A 8 -4.41 -33.37 18.74
CA LEU A 8 -3.21 -32.56 18.56
C LEU A 8 -3.44 -31.26 17.77
N LEU A 9 -2.60 -30.26 18.07
CA LEU A 9 -2.12 -29.19 17.18
C LEU A 9 -3.17 -28.37 16.40
N GLY A 10 -3.46 -27.17 16.91
CA GLY A 10 -4.18 -26.13 16.18
C GLY A 10 -3.64 -24.74 16.51
N GLY A 11 -2.33 -24.58 16.55
CA GLY A 11 -1.70 -23.26 16.47
C GLY A 11 -1.48 -22.93 15.00
N VAL A 12 -2.01 -21.80 14.53
CA VAL A 12 -1.30 -20.75 13.76
C VAL A 12 -2.35 -19.73 13.28
N VAL A 13 -2.31 -18.58 13.96
CA VAL A 13 -2.35 -17.20 13.47
C VAL A 13 -3.45 -16.79 12.47
N ALA A 14 -4.18 -15.75 12.88
CA ALA A 14 -5.06 -14.91 12.09
C ALA A 14 -4.60 -14.75 10.63
N GLY A 15 -5.30 -15.44 9.72
CA GLY A 15 -5.31 -15.07 8.32
C GLY A 15 -6.04 -13.74 8.20
N TRP A 16 -5.28 -12.64 8.12
CA TRP A 16 -5.78 -11.35 7.68
C TRP A 16 -6.59 -11.56 6.40
N ALA A 17 -7.80 -10.98 6.41
CA ALA A 17 -8.69 -10.95 5.28
C ALA A 17 -7.95 -10.40 4.06
N CYS A 18 -7.51 -11.30 3.18
CA CYS A 18 -7.00 -10.94 1.88
C CYS A 18 -8.22 -10.53 1.04
N GLY A 19 -8.55 -9.24 1.11
CA GLY A 19 -9.60 -8.60 0.33
C GLY A 19 -9.35 -8.84 -1.15
N SER A 20 -10.17 -9.71 -1.73
CA SER A 20 -10.12 -10.07 -3.14
C SER A 20 -10.95 -9.06 -3.92
N GLY A 21 -10.31 -8.04 -4.47
CA GLY A 21 -10.97 -7.08 -5.35
C GLY A 21 -10.25 -5.75 -5.28
N ALA A 22 -9.76 -5.28 -6.43
CA ALA A 22 -9.18 -3.96 -6.69
C ALA A 22 -8.74 -3.23 -5.42
N PHE A 23 -7.47 -3.35 -5.00
CA PHE A 23 -7.03 -2.99 -3.64
C PHE A 23 -7.23 -1.50 -3.36
N ASP A 24 -8.45 -1.18 -2.94
CA ASP A 24 -8.90 0.07 -2.38
C ASP A 24 -8.27 0.13 -0.99
N CYS A 25 -7.20 0.91 -0.87
CA CYS A 25 -6.49 1.09 0.39
C CYS A 25 -6.99 2.34 1.10
N ILE A 26 -6.92 2.33 2.43
CA ILE A 26 -7.23 3.51 3.25
C ILE A 26 -5.92 4.09 3.83
N GLN A 27 -4.95 3.24 4.13
CA GLN A 27 -3.65 3.61 4.66
C GLN A 27 -2.52 2.79 4.04
N ALA A 28 -1.28 3.30 4.11
CA ALA A 28 -0.09 2.62 3.59
C ALA A 28 0.12 1.21 4.20
N SER A 29 -0.28 1.02 5.45
CA SER A 29 -0.26 -0.29 6.16
C SER A 29 -1.05 -1.38 5.44
N ASP A 30 -2.10 -1.00 4.70
CA ASP A 30 -2.94 -1.92 3.92
C ASP A 30 -2.20 -2.39 2.66
N CYS A 31 -1.19 -1.63 2.21
CA CYS A 31 -0.39 -1.88 1.02
C CYS A 31 0.90 -2.64 1.36
N ALA A 32 0.78 -3.79 2.01
CA ALA A 32 1.89 -4.70 2.24
C ALA A 32 1.86 -5.84 1.22
N ASN A 33 2.78 -5.85 0.24
CA ASN A 33 2.86 -6.92 -0.75
C ASN A 33 4.17 -7.71 -0.58
N ALA A 34 4.06 -8.99 -0.21
CA ALA A 34 5.20 -9.89 -0.01
C ALA A 34 6.31 -9.34 0.91
N GLY A 35 5.95 -8.49 1.88
CA GLY A 35 6.89 -7.83 2.80
C GLY A 35 7.50 -6.53 2.27
N VAL A 36 7.15 -6.10 1.05
CA VAL A 36 7.48 -4.77 0.53
C VAL A 36 6.41 -3.79 1.02
N PRO A 37 6.79 -2.74 1.77
CA PRO A 37 5.87 -1.67 2.12
C PRO A 37 5.55 -0.84 0.88
N GLY A 38 4.26 -0.63 0.63
CA GLY A 38 3.74 0.28 -0.37
C GLY A 38 3.06 1.49 0.27
N GLU A 39 2.62 2.41 -0.59
CA GLU A 39 1.88 3.61 -0.20
C GLU A 39 0.47 3.57 -0.77
N CYS A 40 -0.47 4.14 -0.03
CA CYS A 40 -1.84 4.27 -0.49
C CYS A 40 -2.04 5.63 -1.18
N ILE A 41 -2.24 5.62 -2.50
CA ILE A 41 -2.33 6.84 -3.31
C ILE A 41 -3.61 6.81 -4.13
N ALA A 42 -4.47 7.81 -3.92
CA ALA A 42 -5.77 7.91 -4.58
C ALA A 42 -6.64 6.64 -4.44
N GLY A 43 -6.53 5.96 -3.29
CA GLY A 43 -7.23 4.70 -3.01
C GLY A 43 -6.54 3.47 -3.57
N TYR A 44 -5.39 3.56 -4.25
CA TYR A 44 -4.70 2.40 -4.79
C TYR A 44 -3.32 2.19 -4.17
N CYS A 45 -2.93 0.93 -4.00
CA CYS A 45 -1.58 0.61 -3.57
C CYS A 45 -0.56 0.89 -4.68
N ALA A 46 0.41 1.75 -4.36
CA ALA A 46 1.60 2.01 -5.13
C ALA A 46 2.82 1.41 -4.42
N PHE A 47 3.75 0.85 -5.19
CA PHE A 47 4.95 0.19 -4.68
C PHE A 47 6.19 0.86 -5.26
N PRO A 48 7.34 0.82 -4.57
CA PRO A 48 8.59 1.36 -5.08
C PRO A 48 8.99 0.70 -6.41
N ASP A 49 9.24 1.53 -7.41
CA ASP A 49 9.67 1.14 -8.76
C ASP A 49 10.57 2.25 -9.34
N ASP A 50 11.86 1.95 -9.49
CA ASP A 50 12.87 2.87 -10.06
C ASP A 50 12.64 3.20 -11.56
N GLY A 51 11.68 2.54 -12.21
CA GLY A 51 11.28 2.85 -13.59
C GLY A 51 10.34 4.05 -13.68
N CYS A 52 9.79 4.53 -12.56
CA CYS A 52 8.90 5.68 -12.49
C CYS A 52 9.64 6.91 -11.98
N GLU A 53 9.34 8.09 -12.55
CA GLU A 53 9.97 9.36 -12.15
C GLU A 53 9.69 9.72 -10.68
N SER A 54 8.51 9.35 -10.18
CA SER A 54 8.13 9.45 -8.77
C SER A 54 8.74 8.39 -7.86
N GLY A 55 9.40 7.36 -8.44
CA GLY A 55 9.86 6.17 -7.73
C GLY A 55 8.75 5.20 -7.33
N LEU A 56 7.50 5.40 -7.77
CA LEU A 56 6.34 4.60 -7.36
C LEU A 56 5.49 4.15 -8.56
N ARG A 57 5.02 2.90 -8.52
CA ARG A 57 4.12 2.30 -9.53
C ARG A 57 2.93 1.62 -8.89
N TYR A 58 1.74 1.85 -9.44
CA TYR A 58 0.52 1.17 -9.00
C TYR A 58 0.61 -0.35 -9.21
N GLY A 59 0.12 -1.11 -8.24
CA GLY A 59 0.09 -2.56 -8.28
C GLY A 59 -0.74 -3.14 -9.45
N GLN A 60 -0.51 -4.41 -9.77
CA GLN A 60 -1.21 -5.17 -10.83
C GLN A 60 -2.74 -5.25 -10.65
N HIS A 61 -3.23 -4.92 -9.45
CA HIS A 61 -4.62 -5.01 -9.06
C HIS A 61 -5.25 -3.64 -8.78
N SER A 62 -4.64 -2.54 -9.22
CA SER A 62 -5.14 -1.17 -9.04
C SER A 62 -6.15 -0.74 -10.13
N GLY A 63 -6.89 -1.69 -10.71
CA GLY A 63 -7.87 -1.44 -11.75
C GLY A 63 -7.28 -0.75 -12.99
N PRO A 64 -7.83 0.40 -13.45
CA PRO A 64 -7.34 1.10 -14.64
C PRO A 64 -5.94 1.70 -14.48
N ALA A 65 -5.49 1.93 -13.24
CA ALA A 65 -4.16 2.43 -12.94
C ALA A 65 -3.11 1.32 -12.84
N SER A 66 -3.49 0.05 -13.02
CA SER A 66 -2.58 -1.09 -12.81
C SER A 66 -1.32 -1.00 -13.66
N GLY A 67 -0.15 -1.02 -13.01
CA GLY A 67 1.14 -0.91 -13.69
C GLY A 67 1.48 0.48 -14.21
N ALA A 68 0.64 1.49 -13.98
CA ALA A 68 0.95 2.87 -14.31
C ALA A 68 1.85 3.50 -13.23
N CYS A 69 2.74 4.40 -13.66
CA CYS A 69 3.54 5.20 -12.73
C CYS A 69 2.66 6.20 -12.00
N VAL A 70 2.96 6.40 -10.72
CA VAL A 70 2.36 7.47 -9.93
C VAL A 70 2.92 8.79 -10.45
N PRO A 71 2.11 9.83 -10.70
CA PRO A 71 2.63 11.15 -11.04
C PRO A 71 3.52 11.67 -9.91
N PRO A 72 4.65 12.33 -10.20
CA PRO A 72 5.42 12.99 -9.15
C PRO A 72 4.51 14.03 -8.48
N VAL A 73 4.53 14.07 -7.14
CA VAL A 73 4.03 15.24 -6.43
C VAL A 73 5.02 16.35 -6.76
N SER A 74 4.68 17.20 -7.72
CA SER A 74 5.43 18.44 -7.86
C SER A 74 5.19 19.19 -6.57
N ASP A 75 6.22 19.28 -5.74
CA ASP A 75 6.32 20.24 -4.64
C ASP A 75 6.38 21.65 -5.24
N ASP A 76 5.31 22.06 -5.94
CA ASP A 76 4.98 23.44 -6.26
C ASP A 76 4.52 24.17 -4.99
N THR A 77 5.16 23.88 -3.85
CA THR A 77 5.25 24.85 -2.76
C THR A 77 6.37 25.80 -3.15
N GLY A 78 6.06 26.64 -4.13
CA GLY A 78 6.82 27.84 -4.43
C GLY A 78 7.02 28.61 -3.13
N SER A 79 8.23 28.51 -2.58
CA SER A 79 8.72 29.44 -1.58
C SER A 79 8.73 30.81 -2.25
N THR A 80 7.61 31.52 -2.17
CA THR A 80 7.59 32.95 -2.41
C THR A 80 8.33 33.57 -1.22
N SER A 81 9.65 33.63 -1.33
CA SER A 81 10.47 34.57 -0.57
C SER A 81 10.12 35.98 -1.03
N ALA A 82 8.93 36.48 -0.66
CA ALA A 82 8.68 37.91 -0.65
C ALA A 82 9.27 38.45 0.64
N GLY A 83 10.59 38.67 0.62
CA GLY A 83 11.22 39.62 1.50
C GLY A 83 10.71 41.01 1.13
N GLU A 84 9.57 41.41 1.69
CA GLU A 84 9.11 42.80 1.65
C GLU A 84 9.70 43.51 2.86
N ALA A 85 10.89 44.07 2.66
CA ALA A 85 11.47 45.07 3.55
C ALA A 85 11.44 46.41 2.82
N THR A 86 10.47 47.26 3.17
CA THR A 86 10.50 48.70 2.92
C THR A 86 9.88 49.45 4.08
#